data_AF-A0A973YQ60-F1
#
_entry.id   AF-A0A973YQ60-F1
#
_cell.length_a   1.000
_cell.length_b   1.000
_cell.length_c   1.000
_cell.angle_alpha   90.00
_cell.angle_beta   90.00
_cell.angle_gamma   90.00
#
_symmetry.space_group_name_H-M   'P 1'
#
loop_
_entity.id
_entity.type
_entity.pdbx_description
1 polymer ?
#
loop_
_entity_poly.entity_id
_entity_poly.type
_entity_poly.pdbx_seq_one_letter_code
_entity_poly.pdbx_strand_id
1 'polypeptide(L)'
;MTALALLIDAGVHFFLAPGYNNAPPGGISQGTLFLLEAGAALAVGIYVLVRGSRAAYALALLVAASAFAAVMLYYYVDIPAIGPIPAMYDPVWFFSKALSAVAEGIGTLLAIAGLVRTAPRRRAAVVERPTP
;
A
#
# COMPACT_ATOMS: atom_id res chain seq x y z
N MET A 1 7.13 6.54 -11.05
CA MET A 1 6.39 7.30 -10.01
C MET A 1 5.72 6.38 -8.99
N THR A 2 5.00 5.32 -9.38
CA THR A 2 4.45 4.33 -8.40
C THR A 2 5.52 3.81 -7.43
N ALA A 3 6.67 3.37 -7.94
CA ALA A 3 7.75 2.91 -7.07
C ALA A 3 8.30 4.00 -6.14
N LEU A 4 8.39 5.26 -6.60
CA LEU A 4 8.83 6.37 -5.74
C LEU A 4 7.86 6.59 -4.58
N ALA A 5 6.55 6.55 -4.85
CA ALA A 5 5.53 6.66 -3.82
C ALA A 5 5.67 5.54 -2.76
N LEU A 6 5.85 4.29 -3.19
CA LEU A 6 6.09 3.15 -2.29
C LEU A 6 7.41 3.27 -1.49
N LEU A 7 8.46 3.86 -2.08
CA LEU A 7 9.73 4.05 -1.36
C LEU A 7 9.64 5.16 -0.31
N ILE A 8 8.85 6.21 -0.58
CA ILE A 8 8.54 7.25 0.42
C ILE A 8 7.72 6.63 1.55
N ASP A 9 6.68 5.88 1.21
CA ASP A 9 5.82 5.15 2.14
C ASP A 9 6.63 4.25 3.08
N ALA A 10 7.46 3.38 2.50
CA ALA A 10 8.36 2.50 3.26
C ALA A 10 9.31 3.28 4.19
N GLY A 11 9.87 4.40 3.71
CA GLY A 11 10.75 5.24 4.51
C GLY A 11 10.03 5.88 5.70
N VAL A 12 8.79 6.33 5.51
CA VAL A 12 7.97 6.92 6.58
C VAL A 12 7.58 5.86 7.61
N HIS A 13 7.11 4.69 7.18
CA HIS A 13 6.74 3.61 8.10
C HIS A 13 7.96 3.09 8.90
N PHE A 14 9.11 2.95 8.24
CA PHE A 14 10.37 2.62 8.93
C PHE A 14 10.76 3.69 9.95
N PHE A 15 10.61 4.97 9.61
CA PHE A 15 10.89 6.09 10.51
C PHE A 15 9.95 6.13 11.73
N LEU A 16 8.67 5.82 11.54
CA LEU A 16 7.69 5.85 12.62
C LEU A 16 7.79 4.64 13.55
N ALA A 17 8.16 3.47 13.04
CA ALA A 17 8.13 2.22 13.79
C ALA A 17 8.70 2.26 15.23
N PRO A 18 9.87 2.86 15.50
CA PRO A 18 10.43 2.90 16.86
C PRO A 18 9.54 3.64 17.86
N GLY A 19 8.80 4.66 17.42
CA GLY A 19 7.90 5.45 18.27
C GLY A 19 6.63 4.72 18.69
N TYR A 20 6.31 3.59 18.05
CA TYR A 20 5.05 2.86 18.22
C TYR A 20 5.26 1.42 18.72
N ASN A 21 6.38 1.17 19.42
CA ASN A 21 6.79 -0.19 19.74
C ASN A 21 6.18 -0.78 21.02
N ASN A 22 5.23 -0.07 21.65
CA ASN A 22 4.48 -0.61 22.78
C ASN A 22 3.50 -1.69 22.26
N ALA A 23 3.60 -2.90 22.80
CA ALA A 23 2.70 -4.00 22.50
C ALA A 23 1.87 -4.37 23.73
N PRO A 24 0.57 -4.68 23.59
CA PRO A 24 -0.19 -5.32 24.66
C PRO A 24 0.37 -6.73 24.94
N PRO A 25 0.18 -7.27 26.17
CA PRO A 25 0.64 -8.62 26.51
C PRO A 25 0.12 -9.67 25.51
N GLY A 26 1.05 -10.39 24.86
CA GLY A 26 0.72 -11.41 23.84
C GLY A 26 0.26 -10.86 22.49
N GLY A 27 0.30 -9.54 22.27
CA GLY A 27 -0.02 -8.89 20.99
C GLY A 27 1.22 -8.41 20.23
N ILE A 28 0.99 -7.88 19.02
CA ILE A 28 2.03 -7.23 18.21
C ILE A 28 1.99 -5.72 18.45
N SER A 29 3.14 -5.04 18.38
CA SER A 29 3.19 -3.58 18.46
C SER A 29 2.73 -2.95 17.15
N GLN A 30 2.23 -1.72 17.21
CA GLN A 30 1.96 -0.92 16.01
C GLN A 30 3.26 -0.66 15.22
N GLY A 31 4.40 -0.53 15.90
CA GLY A 31 5.71 -0.46 15.27
C GLY A 31 6.06 -1.72 14.46
N THR A 32 5.67 -2.91 14.92
CA THR A 32 5.83 -4.15 14.14
C THR A 32 5.00 -4.11 12.86
N LEU A 33 3.77 -3.61 12.94
CA LEU A 33 2.91 -3.43 11.75
C LEU A 33 3.53 -2.44 10.76
N PHE A 34 4.10 -1.33 11.23
CA PHE A 34 4.81 -0.38 10.39
C PHE A 34 6.04 -1.00 9.71
N LEU A 35 6.81 -1.84 10.40
CA LEU A 35 7.95 -2.54 9.76
C LEU A 35 7.51 -3.55 8.71
N LEU A 36 6.40 -4.26 8.94
CA LEU A 36 5.83 -5.20 7.97
C LEU A 36 5.35 -4.49 6.70
N GLU A 37 4.64 -3.37 6.87
CA GLU A 37 4.27 -2.47 5.78
C GLU A 37 5.53 -2.04 5.02
N ALA A 38 6.52 -1.47 5.72
CA ALA A 38 7.68 -0.88 5.08
C ALA A 38 8.47 -1.91 4.25
N GLY A 39 8.59 -3.14 4.76
CA GLY A 39 9.18 -4.26 4.03
C GLY A 39 8.38 -4.62 2.76
N ALA A 40 7.05 -4.65 2.85
CA ALA A 40 6.18 -4.92 1.71
C ALA A 40 6.27 -3.80 0.65
N ALA A 41 6.18 -2.53 1.05
CA ALA A 41 6.29 -1.38 0.15
C ALA A 41 7.66 -1.31 -0.52
N LEU A 42 8.75 -1.57 0.20
CA LEU A 42 10.09 -1.63 -0.38
C LEU A 42 10.21 -2.76 -1.42
N ALA A 43 9.79 -3.98 -1.07
CA ALA A 43 9.88 -5.13 -1.96
C ALA A 43 9.04 -4.93 -3.23
N VAL A 44 7.81 -4.43 -3.09
CA VAL A 44 6.91 -4.17 -4.21
C VAL A 44 7.39 -2.96 -5.03
N GLY A 45 7.94 -1.92 -4.40
CA GLY A 45 8.56 -0.79 -5.08
C GLY A 45 9.69 -1.23 -6.00
N ILE A 46 10.59 -2.09 -5.50
CA ILE A 46 11.66 -2.70 -6.30
C ILE A 46 11.06 -3.56 -7.43
N TYR A 47 10.02 -4.36 -7.14
CA TYR A 47 9.38 -5.19 -8.17
C TYR A 47 8.76 -4.36 -9.31
N VAL A 48 8.15 -3.21 -8.99
CA VAL A 48 7.66 -2.25 -9.98
C VAL A 48 8.80 -1.69 -10.83
N LEU A 49 9.93 -1.32 -10.22
CA LEU A 49 11.10 -0.81 -10.95
C LEU A 49 11.70 -1.85 -11.90
N VAL A 50 11.84 -3.09 -11.44
CA VAL A 50 12.52 -4.15 -12.20
C VAL A 50 11.64 -4.76 -13.28
N ARG A 51 10.34 -4.96 -13.02
CA ARG A 51 9.45 -5.68 -13.94
C ARG A 51 8.41 -4.80 -14.64
N GLY A 52 7.93 -3.74 -13.99
CA GLY A 52 6.86 -2.89 -14.55
C GLY A 52 5.62 -3.65 -15.06
N SER A 53 5.36 -4.84 -14.52
CA SER A 53 4.35 -5.76 -15.03
C SER A 53 2.97 -5.46 -14.43
N ARG A 54 1.91 -6.02 -15.03
CA ARG A 54 0.56 -5.94 -14.45
C ARG A 54 0.51 -6.50 -13.02
N ALA A 55 1.22 -7.60 -12.75
CA ALA A 55 1.33 -8.16 -11.40
C ALA A 55 2.04 -7.19 -10.44
N ALA A 56 3.09 -6.49 -10.90
CA ALA A 56 3.77 -5.50 -10.08
C ALA A 56 2.86 -4.33 -9.69
N TYR A 57 2.09 -3.80 -10.64
CA TYR A 57 1.12 -2.74 -10.36
C TYR A 57 -0.08 -3.23 -9.51
N ALA A 58 -0.46 -4.51 -9.61
CA ALA A 58 -1.49 -5.10 -8.75
C ALA A 58 -1.03 -5.15 -7.29
N LEU A 59 0.19 -5.63 -7.05
CA LEU A 59 0.78 -5.65 -5.70
C LEU A 59 0.97 -4.23 -5.17
N ALA A 60 1.42 -3.30 -6.01
CA ALA A 60 1.56 -1.89 -5.62
C ALA A 60 0.23 -1.27 -5.20
N LEU A 61 -0.86 -1.59 -5.91
CA LEU A 61 -2.20 -1.16 -5.55
C LEU A 61 -2.62 -1.75 -4.20
N LEU A 62 -2.40 -3.04 -3.97
CA LEU A 62 -2.77 -3.69 -2.71
C LEU A 62 -2.06 -3.06 -1.51
N VAL A 63 -0.74 -2.87 -1.60
CA VAL A 63 0.06 -2.27 -0.52
C VAL A 63 -0.41 -0.83 -0.27
N ALA A 64 -0.32 0.04 -1.27
CA ALA A 64 -0.60 1.46 -1.10
C ALA A 64 -2.06 1.73 -0.69
N ALA A 65 -3.04 0.98 -1.25
CA ALA A 65 -4.43 1.17 -0.89
C ALA A 65 -4.73 0.66 0.53
N SER A 66 -4.07 -0.42 0.96
CA SER A 66 -4.25 -0.95 2.32
C SER A 66 -3.67 0.00 3.37
N ALA A 67 -2.48 0.55 3.13
CA ALA A 67 -1.86 1.55 4.00
C ALA A 67 -2.71 2.82 4.06
N PHE A 68 -3.11 3.37 2.91
CA PHE A 68 -3.99 4.54 2.84
C PHE A 68 -5.30 4.32 3.58
N ALA A 69 -5.96 3.18 3.35
CA ALA A 69 -7.19 2.84 4.03
C ALA A 69 -6.99 2.73 5.54
N ALA A 70 -5.88 2.14 6.01
CA ALA A 70 -5.57 2.07 7.43
C ALA A 70 -5.37 3.46 8.03
N VAL A 71 -4.56 4.34 7.41
CA VAL A 71 -4.32 5.70 7.92
C VAL A 71 -5.61 6.51 7.99
N MET A 72 -6.46 6.44 6.97
CA MET A 72 -7.75 7.11 6.99
C MET A 72 -8.70 6.50 8.03
N LEU A 73 -8.82 5.18 8.08
CA LEU A 73 -9.73 4.48 8.97
C LEU A 73 -9.42 4.77 10.43
N TYR A 74 -8.16 4.59 10.85
CA TYR A 74 -7.75 4.83 12.23
C TYR A 74 -7.61 6.32 12.58
N TYR A 75 -7.70 7.22 11.60
CA TYR A 75 -7.87 8.63 11.88
C TYR A 75 -9.34 8.98 12.20
N TYR A 76 -10.29 8.44 11.43
CA TYR A 76 -11.71 8.81 11.53
C TYR A 76 -12.53 7.93 12.46
N VAL A 77 -12.09 6.70 12.73
CA VAL A 77 -12.88 5.69 13.46
C VAL A 77 -12.05 5.11 14.59
N ASP A 78 -12.61 5.20 15.81
CA ASP A 78 -12.03 4.58 17.00
C ASP A 78 -12.37 3.08 17.03
N ILE A 79 -11.44 2.28 16.51
CA ILE A 79 -11.54 0.83 16.47
C ILE A 79 -10.76 0.27 17.67
N PRO A 80 -11.40 -0.49 18.57
CA PRO A 80 -10.70 -1.15 19.66
C PRO A 80 -9.72 -2.21 19.14
N ALA A 81 -8.84 -2.69 20.01
CA ALA A 81 -7.93 -3.78 19.67
C ALA A 81 -8.68 -5.00 19.11
N ILE A 82 -8.13 -5.63 18.06
CA ILE A 82 -8.71 -6.80 17.41
C ILE A 82 -7.71 -7.94 17.47
N GLY A 83 -7.95 -8.92 18.35
CA GLY A 83 -7.03 -10.04 18.54
C GLY A 83 -5.62 -9.54 18.92
N PRO A 84 -4.56 -9.95 18.20
CA PRO A 84 -3.19 -9.48 18.50
C PRO A 84 -2.91 -8.04 18.03
N ILE A 85 -3.81 -7.43 17.25
CA ILE A 85 -3.64 -6.08 16.70
C ILE A 85 -4.08 -5.06 17.77
N PRO A 86 -3.23 -4.10 18.14
CA PRO A 86 -3.56 -3.10 19.16
C PRO A 86 -4.63 -2.12 18.63
N ALA A 87 -5.26 -1.37 19.55
CA ALA A 87 -6.06 -0.22 19.15
C ALA A 87 -5.14 0.81 18.48
N MET A 88 -5.43 1.19 17.24
CA MET A 88 -4.57 2.08 16.45
C MET A 88 -5.17 3.47 16.20
N TYR A 89 -6.31 3.77 16.84
CA TYR A 89 -6.95 5.07 16.69
C TYR A 89 -6.01 6.21 17.05
N ASP A 90 -5.80 7.11 16.11
CA ASP A 90 -4.92 8.27 16.26
C ASP A 90 -5.53 9.44 15.46
N PRO A 91 -6.28 10.36 16.11
CA PRO A 91 -6.93 11.47 15.42
C PRO A 91 -6.01 12.69 15.23
N VAL A 92 -4.70 12.56 15.45
CA VAL A 92 -3.74 13.66 15.30
C VAL A 92 -3.06 13.58 13.94
N TRP A 93 -3.01 14.71 13.25
CA TRP A 93 -2.18 14.90 12.05
C TRP A 93 -0.83 15.50 12.44
N PHE A 94 0.23 14.87 11.97
CA PHE A 94 1.59 15.38 12.01
C PHE A 94 2.27 15.12 10.66
N PHE A 95 3.41 15.76 10.43
CA PHE A 95 4.03 15.80 9.10
C PHE A 95 4.24 14.41 8.48
N SER A 96 4.86 13.47 9.20
CA SER A 96 5.14 12.13 8.67
C SER A 96 3.85 11.35 8.36
N LYS A 97 2.82 11.42 9.19
CA LYS A 97 1.52 10.79 8.89
C LYS A 97 0.84 11.40 7.66
N ALA A 98 0.87 12.72 7.54
CA ALA A 98 0.33 13.40 6.35
C ALA A 98 1.13 13.03 5.09
N LEU A 99 2.45 12.92 5.20
CA LEU A 99 3.32 12.49 4.12
C LEU A 99 3.03 11.04 3.70
N SER A 100 2.84 10.11 4.65
CA SER A 100 2.47 8.73 4.33
C SER A 100 1.11 8.69 3.64
N ALA A 101 0.07 9.33 4.20
CA ALA A 101 -1.26 9.38 3.59
C ALA A 101 -1.25 9.93 2.15
N VAL A 102 -0.47 10.99 1.90
CA VAL A 102 -0.33 11.55 0.53
C VAL A 102 0.43 10.59 -0.38
N ALA A 103 1.53 10.00 0.08
CA ALA A 103 2.33 9.06 -0.70
C ALA A 103 1.51 7.80 -1.06
N GLU A 104 0.81 7.22 -0.10
CA GLU A 104 -0.05 6.05 -0.27
C GLU A 104 -1.25 6.35 -1.19
N GLY A 105 -1.90 7.51 -1.02
CA GLY A 105 -3.01 7.94 -1.86
C GLY A 105 -2.59 8.17 -3.31
N ILE A 106 -1.49 8.89 -3.53
CA ILE A 106 -0.92 9.09 -4.87
C ILE A 106 -0.42 7.75 -5.44
N GLY A 107 0.24 6.93 -4.62
CA GLY A 107 0.73 5.60 -4.98
C GLY A 107 -0.39 4.68 -5.47
N THR A 108 -1.53 4.69 -4.79
CA THR A 108 -2.76 3.98 -5.15
C THR A 108 -3.25 4.42 -6.54
N LEU A 109 -3.40 5.72 -6.78
CA LEU A 109 -3.85 6.24 -8.07
C LEU A 109 -2.87 5.90 -9.21
N LEU A 110 -1.57 6.03 -8.95
CA LEU A 110 -0.53 5.68 -9.92
C LEU A 110 -0.49 4.18 -10.21
N ALA A 111 -0.71 3.32 -9.21
CA ALA A 111 -0.80 1.88 -9.39
C ALA A 111 -2.02 1.48 -10.24
N ILE A 112 -3.18 2.11 -10.01
CA ILE A 112 -4.37 1.94 -10.87
C ILE A 112 -4.04 2.34 -12.32
N ALA A 113 -3.42 3.50 -12.52
CA ALA A 113 -3.03 3.94 -13.86
C ALA A 113 -2.06 2.95 -14.53
N GLY A 114 -1.11 2.40 -13.78
CA GLY A 114 -0.20 1.35 -14.25
C GLY A 114 -0.91 0.06 -14.65
N LEU A 115 -1.88 -0.39 -13.86
CA LEU A 115 -2.71 -1.57 -14.14
C LEU A 115 -3.54 -1.41 -15.42
N VAL A 116 -4.13 -0.23 -15.62
CA VAL A 116 -4.91 0.07 -16.83
C VAL A 116 -4.01 0.09 -18.06
N ARG A 117 -2.83 0.70 -17.97
CA ARG A 117 -1.86 0.78 -19.09
C ARG A 117 -1.24 -0.57 -19.45
N THR A 118 -1.11 -1.48 -18.48
CA THR A 118 -0.53 -2.82 -18.67
C THR A 118 -1.59 -3.89 -18.93
N ALA A 119 -2.86 -3.51 -19.10
CA ALA A 119 -3.92 -4.44 -19.44
C ALA A 119 -3.69 -5.02 -20.85
N PRO A 120 -3.77 -6.36 -21.02
CA PRO A 120 -3.74 -6.95 -22.36
C PRO A 120 -4.87 -6.34 -23.19
N ARG A 121 -4.53 -5.77 -24.36
CA ARG A 121 -5.53 -5.47 -25.38
C ARG A 121 -6.18 -6.81 -25.73
N ARG A 122 -7.47 -6.99 -25.41
CA ARG A 122 -8.25 -8.13 -25.94
C ARG A 122 -8.02 -8.11 -27.45
N ARG A 123 -7.21 -9.05 -27.97
CA ARG A 123 -7.23 -9.37 -29.40
C ARG A 123 -8.66 -9.80 -29.63
N ALA A 124 -9.47 -8.92 -30.22
CA ALA A 124 -10.73 -9.32 -30.81
C ALA A 124 -10.34 -10.47 -31.74
N ALA A 125 -10.72 -11.69 -31.36
CA ALA A 125 -10.59 -12.82 -32.25
C ALA A 125 -11.43 -12.44 -33.48
N VAL A 126 -10.73 -12.05 -34.54
CA VAL A 126 -11.27 -12.03 -35.88
C VAL A 126 -11.68 -13.47 -36.12
N VAL A 127 -12.96 -13.75 -35.87
CA VAL A 127 -13.62 -14.94 -36.38
C VAL A 127 -13.76 -14.67 -37.88
N GLU A 128 -12.69 -14.93 -38.63
CA GLU A 128 -12.81 -15.20 -40.05
C GLU A 128 -13.68 -16.45 -40.16
N ARG A 129 -14.95 -16.24 -40.55
CA ARG A 129 -15.79 -17.35 -41.00
C ARG A 129 -15.24 -17.79 -42.36
N PRO A 130 -14.98 -19.08 -42.59
CA PRO A 130 -14.81 -19.58 -43.95
C PRO A 130 -16.16 -19.45 -44.66
N THR A 131 -16.20 -18.75 -45.79
CA THR A 131 -17.34 -18.80 -46.71
C THR A 131 -17.31 -20.11 -47.50
N PRO A 132 -18.44 -20.81 -47.68
CA PRO A 132 -18.54 -21.98 -48.54
C PRO A 132 -18.44 -21.65 -50.02
#